data_AF-A0AAC9X0P3-F1
#
_entry.id   AF-A0AAC9X0P3-F1
#
_cell.length_a   1.000
_cell.length_b   1.000
_cell.length_c   1.000
_cell.angle_alpha   90.00
_cell.angle_beta   90.00
_cell.angle_gamma   90.00
#
_symmetry.space_group_name_H-M   'P 1'
#
loop_
_entity.id
_entity.type
_entity.pdbx_description
1 polymer ?
#
loop_
_entity_poly.entity_id
_entity_poly.type
_entity_poly.pdbx_seq_one_letter_code
_entity_poly.pdbx_strand_id
1 'polypeptide(L)'
;MGSFTRLAKVKAADFRKLLSEEQSQTAHERDIKNTRLSIRRTTAEFYNEYPIPKPSDTQPVPRKAPVLKRPKIPAWRKELWLKRMTDVDTLTTEPLPSSSSMQIISAEEARFRKEIRKAIAQQRAILNQQAPEASWKPLDRGKTIATWSRQLTPYQKQLRKSFDHYSVAKREWQDAEKSLWPRLTGKARKLEKRTEALFYEFLEVLRFVVQALLHIVGLRSEPPQPIRIALSEKSKPALERFKKTYDTEFSAMADPQKLETWLDQRFDRIVQARQKRITDWNRAHKDEKNAAQNEIERLSALLNTKNHKVKHQPLIEPSRSRSPTPFPASNPQTRHSIAGSPSPF
;
A
#
# COMPACT_ATOMS: atom_id res chain seq x y z
N MET A 1 25.27 -44.20 50.59
CA MET A 1 23.87 -43.91 50.16
C MET A 1 23.10 -42.95 51.09
N GLY A 2 23.39 -42.87 52.40
CA GLY A 2 22.65 -41.99 53.33
C GLY A 2 23.05 -40.50 53.38
N SER A 3 24.20 -40.11 52.83
CA SER A 3 24.70 -38.72 52.86
C SER A 3 24.17 -37.85 51.71
N PHE A 4 24.01 -38.41 50.51
CA PHE A 4 23.51 -37.70 49.33
C PHE A 4 22.02 -37.31 49.44
N THR A 5 21.20 -38.12 50.11
CA THR A 5 19.78 -37.83 50.32
C THR A 5 19.55 -36.75 51.38
N ARG A 6 20.44 -36.59 52.35
CA ARG A 6 20.40 -35.45 53.30
C ARG A 6 20.78 -34.15 52.60
N LEU A 7 21.78 -34.17 51.71
CA LEU A 7 22.22 -32.97 50.99
C LEU A 7 21.17 -32.46 49.97
N ALA A 8 20.43 -33.38 49.34
CA ALA A 8 19.29 -33.02 48.48
C ALA A 8 18.08 -32.49 49.28
N LYS A 9 17.84 -32.99 50.50
CA LYS A 9 16.77 -32.47 51.38
C LYS A 9 17.08 -31.09 51.94
N VAL A 10 18.34 -30.82 52.31
CA VAL A 10 18.75 -29.48 52.79
C VAL A 10 18.62 -28.45 51.67
N LYS A 11 19.10 -28.76 50.45
CA LYS A 11 18.95 -27.84 49.30
C LYS A 11 17.50 -27.61 48.87
N ALA A 12 16.62 -28.61 49.02
CA ALA A 12 15.20 -28.45 48.73
C ALA A 12 14.46 -27.60 49.78
N ALA A 13 14.92 -27.60 51.04
CA ALA A 13 14.38 -26.72 52.08
C ALA A 13 14.78 -25.26 51.84
N ASP A 14 16.04 -25.04 51.45
CA ASP A 14 16.55 -23.69 51.13
C ASP A 14 15.84 -23.09 49.90
N PHE A 15 15.55 -23.92 48.87
CA PHE A 15 14.76 -23.48 47.71
C PHE A 15 13.32 -23.12 48.06
N ARG A 16 12.69 -23.85 48.99
CA ARG A 16 11.34 -23.51 49.46
C ARG A 16 11.33 -22.23 50.28
N LYS A 17 12.39 -21.96 51.05
CA LYS A 17 12.57 -20.72 51.80
C LYS A 17 12.74 -19.51 50.88
N LEU A 18 13.54 -19.65 49.81
CA LEU A 18 13.69 -18.61 48.78
C LEU A 18 12.38 -18.33 48.02
N LEU A 19 11.61 -19.37 47.67
CA LEU A 19 10.31 -19.21 47.01
C LEU A 19 9.25 -18.56 47.92
N SER A 20 9.34 -18.76 49.23
CA SER A 20 8.44 -18.11 50.19
C SER A 20 8.84 -16.66 50.46
N GLU A 21 10.14 -16.34 50.50
CA GLU A 21 10.64 -14.95 50.55
C GLU A 21 10.21 -14.15 49.30
N GLU A 22 10.27 -14.74 48.11
CA GLU A 22 9.85 -14.11 46.84
C GLU A 22 8.32 -13.90 46.76
N GLN A 23 7.52 -14.82 47.32
CA GLN A 23 6.07 -14.63 47.44
C GLN A 23 5.68 -13.56 48.48
N SER A 24 6.43 -13.41 49.57
CA SER A 24 6.18 -12.34 50.55
C SER A 24 6.60 -10.94 50.06
N GLN A 25 7.59 -10.84 49.16
CA GLN A 25 7.94 -9.55 48.52
C GLN A 25 6.87 -9.08 47.52
N THR A 26 6.20 -10.00 46.81
CA THR A 26 5.12 -9.66 45.87
C THR A 26 3.78 -9.31 46.54
N ALA A 27 3.65 -9.53 47.86
CA ALA A 27 2.46 -9.19 48.64
C ALA A 27 2.51 -7.78 49.26
N HIS A 28 3.70 -7.18 49.42
CA HIS A 28 3.88 -5.86 50.04
C HIS A 28 4.07 -4.70 49.07
N GLU A 29 4.02 -4.94 47.75
CA GLU A 29 4.12 -3.88 46.73
C GLU A 29 2.78 -3.61 46.01
N ARG A 30 1.66 -3.77 46.73
CA ARG A 30 0.35 -3.27 46.32
C ARG A 30 -0.10 -2.12 47.23
N ASP A 31 0.66 -1.04 47.25
CA ASP A 31 0.11 0.26 47.65
C ASP A 31 0.92 1.42 47.06
N ILE A 32 0.85 1.59 45.74
CA ILE A 32 1.23 2.86 45.11
C ILE A 32 0.01 3.41 44.36
N LYS A 33 -0.54 4.43 44.99
CA LYS A 33 -1.61 5.30 44.56
C LYS A 33 -1.33 5.88 43.18
N ASN A 34 -2.24 5.62 42.25
CA ASN A 34 -2.90 6.63 41.41
C ASN A 34 -2.00 7.74 40.82
N THR A 35 -1.42 7.48 39.64
CA THR A 35 -1.05 8.55 38.70
C THR A 35 -1.58 8.20 37.31
N ARG A 36 -2.56 8.99 36.89
CA ARG A 36 -3.24 8.98 35.60
C ARG A 36 -2.24 8.97 34.44
N LEU A 37 -2.24 7.92 33.63
CA LEU A 37 -1.89 8.00 32.22
C LEU A 37 -2.93 7.21 31.42
N SER A 38 -3.80 7.94 30.73
CA SER A 38 -4.76 7.40 29.78
C SER A 38 -4.00 6.75 28.63
N ILE A 39 -4.06 5.42 28.57
CA ILE A 39 -3.63 4.61 27.43
C ILE A 39 -4.47 5.04 26.22
N ARG A 40 -3.91 5.93 25.39
CA ARG A 40 -4.47 6.25 24.08
C ARG A 40 -4.28 5.03 23.18
N ARG A 41 -5.40 4.38 22.87
CA ARG A 41 -5.57 3.54 21.68
C ARG A 41 -5.31 4.41 20.44
N THR A 42 -4.12 4.32 19.85
CA THR A 42 -3.81 4.95 18.54
C THR A 42 -3.99 3.94 17.41
N THR A 43 -5.25 3.60 17.14
CA THR A 43 -5.70 3.13 15.82
C THR A 43 -6.65 4.20 15.27
N ALA A 44 -6.08 5.29 14.73
CA ALA A 44 -6.80 6.30 13.94
C ALA A 44 -5.87 7.35 13.29
N GLU A 45 -4.61 7.50 13.71
CA GLU A 45 -3.77 8.62 13.25
C GLU A 45 -2.82 8.32 12.06
N PHE A 46 -2.96 7.18 11.39
CA PHE A 46 -2.15 6.89 10.18
C PHE A 46 -2.57 7.74 8.95
N TYR A 47 -3.68 8.50 9.02
CA TYR A 47 -4.20 9.29 7.89
C TYR A 47 -4.25 10.81 8.12
N ASN A 48 -3.59 11.36 9.14
CA ASN A 48 -3.62 12.81 9.41
C ASN A 48 -2.60 13.64 8.62
N GLU A 49 -1.81 13.05 7.72
CA GLU A 49 -0.83 13.82 6.93
C GLU A 49 -1.42 14.46 5.65
N TYR A 50 -2.71 14.23 5.34
CA TYR A 50 -3.41 14.87 4.22
C TYR A 50 -4.90 15.13 4.53
N PRO A 51 -5.34 16.39 4.74
CA PRO A 51 -6.76 16.67 4.91
C PRO A 51 -7.51 16.54 3.58
N ILE A 52 -8.38 15.53 3.48
CA ILE A 52 -9.41 15.45 2.44
C ILE A 52 -10.58 16.33 2.90
N PRO A 53 -10.98 17.39 2.16
CA PRO A 53 -12.21 18.10 2.47
C PRO A 53 -13.40 17.22 2.08
N LYS A 54 -14.20 16.79 3.06
CA LYS A 54 -15.56 16.27 2.81
C LYS A 54 -16.60 17.31 3.22
N PRO A 55 -17.70 17.42 2.47
CA PRO A 55 -18.72 18.44 2.67
C PRO A 55 -19.61 18.09 3.86
N SER A 56 -20.05 19.10 4.60
CA SER A 56 -21.19 18.97 5.51
C SER A 56 -22.24 19.99 5.11
N ASP A 57 -23.38 19.47 4.68
CA ASP A 57 -24.62 20.20 4.51
C ASP A 57 -25.23 20.51 5.90
N THR A 58 -25.33 21.81 6.15
CA THR A 58 -26.48 22.57 6.69
C THR A 58 -27.11 22.21 8.04
N GLN A 59 -27.01 23.14 9.01
CA GLN A 59 -28.14 23.91 9.59
C GLN A 59 -27.63 25.24 10.22
N PRO A 60 -28.47 26.29 10.29
CA PRO A 60 -28.06 27.68 10.09
C PRO A 60 -27.89 28.46 11.41
N VAL A 61 -26.90 29.36 11.43
CA VAL A 61 -26.78 30.44 12.42
C VAL A 61 -26.76 31.76 11.66
N PRO A 62 -27.60 32.75 12.00
CA PRO A 62 -27.67 34.01 11.25
C PRO A 62 -26.45 34.85 11.60
N ARG A 63 -25.53 35.01 10.65
CA ARG A 63 -24.38 35.92 10.80
C ARG A 63 -24.52 37.10 9.85
N LYS A 64 -24.33 38.27 10.45
CA LYS A 64 -24.61 39.63 9.98
C LYS A 64 -23.99 39.92 8.61
N ALA A 65 -24.71 40.73 7.81
CA ALA A 65 -24.31 41.13 6.47
C ALA A 65 -22.89 41.74 6.44
N PRO A 66 -22.01 41.32 5.53
CA PRO A 66 -20.70 41.96 5.38
C PRO A 66 -20.89 43.32 4.73
N VAL A 67 -20.44 44.37 5.44
CA VAL A 67 -20.27 45.71 4.88
C VAL A 67 -19.22 45.63 3.78
N LEU A 68 -19.69 45.66 2.53
CA LEU A 68 -18.86 45.75 1.33
C LEU A 68 -18.05 47.05 1.38
N LYS A 69 -16.80 46.99 1.86
CA LYS A 69 -15.83 48.05 1.61
C LYS A 69 -15.61 48.13 0.10
N ARG A 70 -16.11 49.20 -0.52
CA ARG A 70 -15.86 49.49 -1.94
C ARG A 70 -14.35 49.51 -2.18
N PRO A 71 -13.82 48.79 -3.19
CA PRO A 71 -12.41 48.91 -3.53
C PRO A 71 -12.10 50.35 -3.93
N LYS A 72 -11.14 50.97 -3.23
CA LYS A 72 -10.64 52.32 -3.56
C LYS A 72 -10.02 52.24 -4.96
N ILE A 73 -10.64 52.90 -5.92
CA ILE A 73 -10.09 53.07 -7.27
C ILE A 73 -8.80 53.89 -7.14
N PRO A 74 -7.65 53.39 -7.61
CA PRO A 74 -6.39 54.14 -7.57
C PRO A 74 -6.50 55.49 -8.27
N ALA A 75 -5.91 56.54 -7.72
CA ALA A 75 -6.00 57.92 -8.22
C ALA A 75 -5.63 58.04 -9.70
N TRP A 76 -4.57 57.34 -10.13
CA TRP A 76 -4.13 57.32 -11.52
C TRP A 76 -5.21 56.80 -12.49
N ARG A 77 -6.12 55.92 -12.04
CA ARG A 77 -7.20 55.38 -12.87
C ARG A 77 -8.35 56.38 -13.04
N LYS A 78 -8.56 57.27 -12.05
CA LYS A 78 -9.50 58.39 -12.16
C LYS A 78 -8.94 59.49 -13.06
N GLU A 79 -7.65 59.79 -12.94
CA GLU A 79 -6.96 60.76 -13.81
C GLU A 79 -6.96 60.31 -15.27
N LEU A 80 -6.74 59.01 -15.53
CA LEU A 80 -6.79 58.46 -16.89
C LEU A 80 -8.21 58.50 -17.48
N TRP A 81 -9.24 58.36 -16.64
CA TRP A 81 -10.63 58.53 -17.05
C TRP A 81 -10.97 60.01 -17.31
N LEU A 82 -10.51 60.93 -16.45
CA LEU A 82 -10.66 62.37 -16.66
C LEU A 82 -9.97 62.84 -17.95
N LYS A 83 -8.73 62.40 -18.20
CA LYS A 83 -7.99 62.70 -19.44
C LYS A 83 -8.74 62.22 -20.69
N ARG A 84 -9.32 61.02 -20.65
CA ARG A 84 -10.11 60.51 -21.77
C ARG A 84 -11.41 61.29 -22.00
N MET A 85 -12.03 61.83 -20.95
CA MET A 85 -13.22 62.66 -21.09
C MET A 85 -12.87 64.04 -21.64
N THR A 86 -11.73 64.63 -21.24
CA THR A 86 -11.27 65.92 -21.78
C THR A 86 -10.81 65.83 -23.23
N ASP A 87 -10.22 64.71 -23.65
CA ASP A 87 -9.80 64.49 -25.04
C ASP A 87 -10.99 64.27 -26.01
N VAL A 88 -12.18 63.93 -25.48
CA VAL A 88 -13.41 63.72 -26.28
C VAL A 88 -14.11 65.04 -26.61
N ASP A 89 -13.96 66.08 -25.78
CA ASP A 89 -14.61 67.37 -25.96
C ASP A 89 -13.79 68.38 -26.80
N THR A 90 -12.52 68.06 -27.12
CA THR A 90 -11.70 68.83 -28.06
C THR A 90 -11.81 68.26 -29.46
N LEU A 91 -12.68 68.86 -30.29
CA LEU A 91 -12.62 68.70 -31.75
C LEU A 91 -11.30 69.30 -32.27
N THR A 92 -10.25 68.48 -32.34
CA THR A 92 -9.00 68.83 -33.01
C THR A 92 -8.88 68.01 -34.29
N THR A 93 -9.01 68.72 -35.41
CA THR A 93 -8.77 68.27 -36.76
C THR A 93 -7.27 68.01 -36.96
N GLU A 94 -6.78 66.84 -36.57
CA GLU A 94 -5.50 66.29 -37.07
C GLU A 94 -5.63 64.77 -37.29
N PRO A 95 -5.04 64.21 -38.36
CA PRO A 95 -5.18 62.80 -38.68
C PRO A 95 -4.42 61.94 -37.67
N LEU A 96 -5.18 61.10 -36.95
CA LEU A 96 -4.69 60.09 -36.01
C LEU A 96 -3.58 59.22 -36.63
N PRO A 97 -2.45 58.94 -35.94
CA PRO A 97 -1.58 57.84 -36.31
C PRO A 97 -2.33 56.53 -36.06
N SER A 98 -2.75 55.92 -37.14
CA SER A 98 -3.46 54.65 -37.22
C SER A 98 -2.55 53.48 -36.84
N SER A 99 -2.24 53.30 -35.55
CA SER A 99 -1.43 52.15 -35.09
C SER A 99 -1.90 51.51 -33.79
N SER A 100 -3.21 51.38 -33.58
CA SER A 100 -3.70 50.26 -32.79
C SER A 100 -5.05 49.80 -33.34
N SER A 101 -5.06 48.62 -33.97
CA SER A 101 -6.30 47.94 -34.30
C SER A 101 -6.91 47.45 -32.98
N MET A 102 -7.59 48.33 -32.25
CA MET A 102 -8.52 47.93 -31.20
C MET A 102 -9.65 47.16 -31.86
N GLN A 103 -9.47 45.84 -32.01
CA GLN A 103 -10.55 44.96 -32.41
C GLN A 103 -11.57 44.95 -31.27
N ILE A 104 -12.69 45.65 -31.46
CA ILE A 104 -13.84 45.57 -30.58
C ILE A 104 -14.45 44.19 -30.79
N ILE A 105 -14.09 43.26 -29.92
CA ILE A 105 -14.59 41.89 -29.92
C ILE A 105 -16.04 41.91 -29.45
N SER A 106 -16.96 41.28 -30.19
CA SER A 106 -18.35 41.15 -29.75
C SER A 106 -18.44 40.31 -28.47
N ALA A 107 -19.48 40.54 -27.65
CA ALA A 107 -19.68 39.76 -26.43
C ALA A 107 -19.80 38.24 -26.71
N GLU A 108 -20.33 37.87 -27.88
CA GLU A 108 -20.45 36.49 -28.34
C GLU A 108 -19.09 35.88 -28.73
N GLU A 109 -18.27 36.61 -29.49
CA GLU A 109 -16.90 36.20 -29.83
C GLU A 109 -16.04 36.04 -28.56
N ALA A 110 -16.23 36.89 -27.56
CA ALA A 110 -15.55 36.77 -26.27
C ALA A 110 -15.98 35.50 -25.49
N ARG A 111 -17.26 35.13 -25.53
CA ARG A 111 -17.77 33.87 -24.94
C ARG A 111 -17.22 32.66 -25.68
N PHE A 112 -17.26 32.66 -27.01
CA PHE A 112 -16.71 31.60 -27.86
C PHE A 112 -15.22 31.36 -27.59
N ARG A 113 -14.40 32.43 -27.58
CA ARG A 113 -12.97 32.34 -27.24
C ARG A 113 -12.73 31.79 -25.83
N LYS A 114 -13.60 32.13 -24.86
CA LYS A 114 -13.52 31.61 -23.50
C LYS A 114 -13.82 30.11 -23.44
N GLU A 115 -14.81 29.64 -24.19
CA GLU A 115 -15.16 28.22 -24.31
C GLU A 115 -14.02 27.42 -24.94
N ILE A 116 -13.43 27.91 -26.03
CA ILE A 116 -12.27 27.26 -26.65
C ILE A 116 -11.10 27.16 -25.67
N ARG A 117 -10.78 28.24 -24.93
CA ARG A 117 -9.72 28.19 -23.90
C ARG A 117 -10.02 27.16 -22.81
N LYS A 118 -11.28 27.02 -22.42
CA LYS A 118 -11.71 26.00 -21.45
C LYS A 118 -11.53 24.59 -22.02
N ALA A 119 -11.91 24.36 -23.28
CA ALA A 119 -11.71 23.08 -23.96
C ALA A 119 -10.22 22.73 -24.09
N ILE A 120 -9.36 23.69 -24.46
CA ILE A 120 -7.90 23.52 -24.47
C ILE A 120 -7.39 23.14 -23.08
N ALA A 121 -7.89 23.78 -22.01
CA ALA A 121 -7.50 23.45 -20.64
C ALA A 121 -7.90 22.01 -20.25
N GLN A 122 -9.06 21.54 -20.71
CA GLN A 122 -9.50 20.15 -20.50
C GLN A 122 -8.59 19.15 -21.23
N GLN A 123 -8.25 19.41 -22.49
CA GLN A 123 -7.34 18.55 -23.24
C GLN A 123 -5.93 18.54 -22.64
N ARG A 124 -5.44 19.69 -22.15
CA ARG A 124 -4.18 19.76 -21.40
C ARG A 124 -4.22 18.94 -20.10
N ALA A 125 -5.37 18.82 -19.46
CA ALA A 125 -5.51 17.97 -18.29
C ALA A 125 -5.30 16.50 -18.63
N ILE A 126 -5.78 16.02 -19.79
CA ILE A 126 -5.55 14.65 -20.29
C ILE A 126 -4.06 14.41 -20.55
N LEU A 127 -3.37 15.37 -21.19
CA LEU A 127 -1.92 15.27 -21.42
C LEU A 127 -1.13 15.16 -20.12
N ASN A 128 -1.53 15.92 -19.10
CA ASN A 128 -0.90 15.96 -17.79
C ASN A 128 -1.20 14.73 -16.92
N GLN A 129 -2.13 13.86 -17.33
CA GLN A 129 -2.38 12.62 -16.59
C GLN A 129 -1.12 11.74 -16.60
N GLN A 130 -0.81 11.17 -15.44
CA GLN A 130 0.27 10.22 -15.27
C GLN A 130 -0.27 8.94 -14.65
N ALA A 131 0.47 7.85 -14.83
CA ALA A 131 0.17 6.61 -14.13
C ALA A 131 0.09 6.88 -12.61
N PRO A 132 -0.90 6.33 -11.89
CA PRO A 132 -1.05 6.57 -10.44
C PRO A 132 0.24 6.27 -9.67
N GLU A 133 0.95 5.21 -10.08
CA GLU A 133 2.20 4.76 -9.46
C GLU A 133 3.41 5.63 -9.79
N ALA A 134 3.35 6.52 -10.78
CA ALA A 134 4.43 7.47 -11.08
C ALA A 134 4.58 8.51 -9.97
N SER A 135 3.48 8.83 -9.27
CA SER A 135 3.45 9.78 -8.16
C SER A 135 4.02 9.21 -6.85
N TRP A 136 4.18 7.89 -6.73
CA TRP A 136 4.66 7.28 -5.49
C TRP A 136 6.14 7.59 -5.25
N LYS A 137 6.54 7.73 -3.99
CA LYS A 137 7.97 7.92 -3.66
C LYS A 137 8.80 6.71 -4.13
N PRO A 138 10.03 6.90 -4.63
CA PRO A 138 10.94 5.80 -4.87
C PRO A 138 11.17 4.99 -3.58
N LEU A 139 11.22 3.66 -3.70
CA LEU A 139 11.59 2.82 -2.56
C LEU A 139 13.10 2.91 -2.37
N ASP A 140 13.54 3.19 -1.15
CA ASP A 140 14.95 3.11 -0.79
C ASP A 140 15.34 1.64 -0.55
N ARG A 141 16.25 1.12 -1.38
CA ARG A 141 16.69 -0.28 -1.34
C ARG A 141 17.27 -0.64 0.01
N GLY A 142 18.27 0.13 0.48
CA GLY A 142 18.99 -0.18 1.70
C GLY A 142 18.06 -0.17 2.92
N LYS A 143 17.23 0.86 3.04
CA LYS A 143 16.27 0.98 4.15
C LYS A 143 15.19 -0.10 4.11
N THR A 144 14.67 -0.44 2.93
CA THR A 144 13.60 -1.45 2.80
C THR A 144 14.12 -2.84 3.16
N ILE A 145 15.27 -3.24 2.59
CA ILE A 145 15.88 -4.54 2.86
C ILE A 145 16.29 -4.64 4.33
N ALA A 146 16.92 -3.60 4.90
CA ALA A 146 17.27 -3.60 6.32
C ALA A 146 16.03 -3.75 7.23
N THR A 147 14.91 -3.13 6.84
CA THR A 147 13.64 -3.27 7.58
C THR A 147 13.11 -4.69 7.52
N TRP A 148 13.08 -5.30 6.32
CA TRP A 148 12.67 -6.70 6.15
C TRP A 148 13.57 -7.65 6.92
N SER A 149 14.89 -7.55 6.77
CA SER A 149 15.86 -8.39 7.50
C SER A 149 15.69 -8.30 9.02
N ARG A 150 15.46 -7.09 9.55
CA ARG A 150 15.20 -6.88 10.98
C ARG A 150 13.90 -7.57 11.43
N GLN A 151 12.85 -7.50 10.63
CA GLN A 151 11.58 -8.15 10.92
C GLN A 151 11.65 -9.68 10.81
N LEU A 152 12.51 -10.22 9.93
CA LEU A 152 12.67 -11.66 9.69
C LEU A 152 13.59 -12.34 10.71
N THR A 153 14.49 -11.60 11.33
CA THR A 153 15.43 -12.09 12.35
C THR A 153 14.80 -12.99 13.44
N PRO A 154 13.68 -12.64 14.10
CA PRO A 154 13.07 -13.51 15.11
C PRO A 154 12.60 -14.86 14.53
N TYR A 155 12.08 -14.84 13.31
CA TYR A 155 11.60 -16.04 12.62
C TYR A 155 12.74 -16.97 12.21
N GLN A 156 13.86 -16.42 11.75
CA GLN A 156 15.06 -17.21 11.47
C GLN A 156 15.62 -17.86 12.74
N LYS A 157 15.66 -17.12 13.86
CA LYS A 157 16.06 -17.68 15.16
C LYS A 157 15.14 -18.82 15.60
N GLN A 158 13.83 -18.67 15.41
CA GLN A 158 12.86 -19.70 15.75
C GLN A 158 13.02 -20.95 14.87
N LEU A 159 13.20 -20.77 13.57
CA LEU A 159 13.46 -21.85 12.61
C LEU A 159 14.73 -22.62 12.96
N ARG A 160 15.81 -21.91 13.31
CA ARG A 160 17.08 -22.52 13.69
C ARG A 160 16.95 -23.35 14.96
N LYS A 161 16.27 -22.82 15.99
CA LYS A 161 16.01 -23.55 17.24
C LYS A 161 15.22 -24.84 17.02
N SER A 162 14.15 -24.79 16.23
CA SER A 162 13.35 -26.00 15.96
C SER A 162 14.13 -27.02 15.13
N PHE A 163 14.94 -26.57 14.19
CA PHE A 163 15.83 -27.44 13.43
C PHE A 163 16.90 -28.08 14.32
N ASP A 164 17.53 -27.31 15.21
CA ASP A 164 18.56 -27.81 16.12
C ASP A 164 17.99 -28.91 17.03
N HIS A 165 16.79 -28.70 17.59
CA HIS A 165 16.07 -29.71 18.39
C HIS A 165 15.83 -31.00 17.61
N TYR A 166 15.34 -30.91 16.38
CA TYR A 166 15.17 -32.07 15.50
C TYR A 166 16.51 -32.74 15.18
N SER A 167 17.57 -31.97 14.90
CA SER A 167 18.89 -32.50 14.54
C SER A 167 19.55 -33.30 15.67
N VAL A 168 19.32 -32.90 16.93
CA VAL A 168 19.81 -33.59 18.12
C VAL A 168 19.05 -34.90 18.30
N ALA A 169 17.72 -34.86 18.25
CA ALA A 169 16.89 -36.07 18.37
C ALA A 169 17.19 -37.08 17.27
N LYS A 170 17.41 -36.62 16.03
CA LYS A 170 17.80 -37.47 14.91
C LYS A 170 19.14 -38.17 15.14
N ARG A 171 20.12 -37.46 15.68
CA ARG A 171 21.42 -38.05 16.03
C ARG A 171 21.28 -39.10 17.15
N GLU A 172 20.54 -38.78 18.22
CA GLU A 172 20.26 -39.72 19.31
C GLU A 172 19.58 -41.01 18.81
N TRP A 173 18.61 -40.87 17.90
CA TRP A 173 17.94 -42.01 17.29
C TRP A 173 18.90 -42.84 16.43
N GLN A 174 19.70 -42.20 15.56
CA GLN A 174 20.69 -42.89 14.72
C GLN A 174 21.76 -43.63 15.54
N ASP A 175 22.19 -43.04 16.66
CA ASP A 175 23.15 -43.69 17.56
C ASP A 175 22.53 -44.91 18.26
N ALA A 176 21.26 -44.80 18.68
CA ALA A 176 20.52 -45.92 19.26
C ALA A 176 20.24 -47.03 18.23
N GLU A 177 19.98 -46.68 16.97
CA GLU A 177 19.77 -47.63 15.88
C GLU A 177 21.05 -48.40 15.52
N LYS A 178 22.19 -47.71 15.45
CA LYS A 178 23.50 -48.32 15.18
C LYS A 178 24.02 -49.19 16.32
N SER A 179 23.48 -49.02 17.53
CA SER A 179 23.90 -49.81 18.69
C SER A 179 23.37 -51.25 18.61
N LEU A 180 24.26 -52.23 18.56
CA LEU A 180 23.98 -53.67 18.40
C LEU A 180 23.25 -54.34 19.59
N TRP A 181 22.81 -53.59 20.59
CA TRP A 181 22.23 -54.15 21.81
C TRP A 181 20.72 -54.36 21.65
N PRO A 182 20.19 -55.61 21.75
CA PRO A 182 18.75 -55.89 21.63
C PRO A 182 17.88 -55.18 22.68
N ARG A 183 18.48 -54.77 23.81
CA ARG A 183 17.80 -53.97 24.85
C ARG A 183 17.57 -52.52 24.43
N LEU A 184 18.29 -52.03 23.40
CA LEU A 184 18.16 -50.68 22.87
C LEU A 184 17.13 -50.58 21.75
N THR A 185 16.66 -51.70 21.16
CA THR A 185 15.64 -51.70 20.09
C THR A 185 14.32 -51.03 20.53
N GLY A 186 13.89 -51.27 21.78
CA GLY A 186 12.72 -50.59 22.35
C GLY A 186 12.94 -49.10 22.63
N LYS A 187 14.19 -48.69 22.89
CA LYS A 187 14.57 -47.27 23.03
C LYS A 187 14.66 -46.59 21.67
N ALA A 188 15.23 -47.25 20.67
CA ALA A 188 15.31 -46.78 19.29
C ALA A 188 13.91 -46.48 18.74
N ARG A 189 12.94 -47.39 18.91
CA ARG A 189 11.54 -47.15 18.50
C ARG A 189 10.87 -45.97 19.22
N LYS A 190 11.23 -45.70 20.48
CA LYS A 190 10.74 -44.51 21.20
C LYS A 190 11.38 -43.22 20.67
N LEU A 191 12.68 -43.26 20.38
CA LEU A 191 13.44 -42.14 19.82
C LEU A 191 13.03 -41.85 18.37
N GLU A 192 12.68 -42.86 17.59
CA GLU A 192 12.10 -42.75 16.26
C GLU A 192 10.81 -41.92 16.29
N LYS A 193 9.83 -42.34 17.11
CA LYS A 193 8.58 -41.60 17.30
C LYS A 193 8.80 -40.15 17.76
N ARG A 194 9.78 -39.94 18.65
CA ARG A 194 10.15 -38.59 19.11
C ARG A 194 10.76 -37.75 17.99
N THR A 195 11.62 -38.35 17.17
CA THR A 195 12.26 -37.70 16.03
C THR A 195 11.25 -37.34 14.95
N GLU A 196 10.32 -38.25 14.64
CA GLU A 196 9.20 -37.98 13.73
C GLU A 196 8.34 -36.82 14.24
N ALA A 197 7.96 -36.82 15.53
CA ALA A 197 7.17 -35.74 16.11
C ALA A 197 7.89 -34.37 15.97
N LEU A 198 9.18 -34.32 16.34
CA LEU A 198 10.00 -33.11 16.23
C LEU A 198 10.21 -32.67 14.77
N PHE A 199 10.28 -33.60 13.83
CA PHE A 199 10.37 -33.28 12.41
C PHE A 199 9.10 -32.55 11.93
N TYR A 200 7.92 -33.01 12.34
CA TYR A 200 6.66 -32.36 11.97
C TYR A 200 6.47 -31.02 12.67
N GLU A 201 6.87 -30.89 13.94
CA GLU A 201 6.92 -29.59 14.63
C GLU A 201 7.83 -28.61 13.87
N PHE A 202 8.99 -29.08 13.41
CA PHE A 202 9.89 -28.29 12.57
C PHE A 202 9.20 -27.86 11.26
N LEU A 203 8.49 -28.75 10.57
CA LEU A 203 7.77 -28.42 9.33
C LEU A 203 6.64 -27.40 9.57
N GLU A 204 5.96 -27.46 10.71
CA GLU A 204 4.92 -26.47 11.06
C GLU A 204 5.54 -25.10 11.38
N VAL A 205 6.67 -25.07 12.11
CA VAL A 205 7.45 -23.83 12.30
C VAL A 205 7.92 -23.29 10.95
N LEU A 206 8.38 -24.16 10.06
CA LEU A 206 8.78 -23.78 8.71
C LEU A 206 7.62 -23.15 7.93
N ARG A 207 6.44 -23.78 7.94
CA ARG A 207 5.23 -23.24 7.34
C ARG A 207 4.92 -21.83 7.85
N PHE A 208 4.96 -21.64 9.16
CA PHE A 208 4.73 -20.36 9.81
C PHE A 208 5.75 -19.29 9.39
N VAL A 209 7.04 -19.64 9.39
CA VAL A 209 8.15 -18.74 9.06
C VAL A 209 8.12 -18.31 7.59
N VAL A 210 7.87 -19.22 6.66
CA VAL A 210 7.72 -18.90 5.23
C VAL A 210 6.51 -18.01 5.00
N GLN A 211 5.38 -18.29 5.64
CA GLN A 211 4.21 -17.42 5.55
C GLN A 211 4.49 -16.02 6.10
N ALA A 212 5.29 -15.90 7.16
CA ALA A 212 5.72 -14.61 7.70
C ALA A 212 6.63 -13.86 6.70
N LEU A 213 7.57 -14.55 6.06
CA LEU A 213 8.41 -14.00 4.99
C LEU A 213 7.56 -13.41 3.87
N LEU A 214 6.62 -14.19 3.35
CA LEU A 214 5.76 -13.75 2.26
C LEU A 214 4.87 -12.57 2.68
N HIS A 215 4.41 -12.54 3.93
CA HIS A 215 3.61 -11.43 4.44
C HIS A 215 4.43 -10.14 4.59
N ILE A 216 5.60 -10.21 5.24
CA ILE A 216 6.49 -9.06 5.47
C ILE A 216 6.89 -8.40 4.15
N VAL A 217 7.14 -9.21 3.12
CA VAL A 217 7.60 -8.74 1.81
C VAL A 217 6.43 -8.46 0.84
N GLY A 218 5.19 -8.49 1.36
CA GLY A 218 3.98 -8.09 0.63
C GLY A 218 3.57 -9.05 -0.50
N LEU A 219 4.05 -10.29 -0.49
CA LEU A 219 3.56 -11.36 -1.37
C LEU A 219 2.28 -12.00 -0.85
N ARG A 220 1.98 -11.83 0.44
CA ARG A 220 0.77 -12.35 1.07
C ARG A 220 0.08 -11.26 1.88
N SER A 221 -1.20 -11.04 1.60
CA SER A 221 -2.02 -10.06 2.33
C SER A 221 -2.31 -10.50 3.77
N GLU A 222 -2.51 -11.80 3.98
CA GLU A 222 -2.84 -12.36 5.28
C GLU A 222 -1.61 -12.65 6.15
N PRO A 223 -1.70 -12.41 7.47
CA PRO A 223 -0.64 -12.78 8.40
C PRO A 223 -0.47 -14.31 8.48
N PRO A 224 0.71 -14.79 8.94
CA PRO A 224 0.96 -16.21 9.11
C PRO A 224 -0.04 -16.83 10.10
N GLN A 225 -0.61 -17.98 9.73
CA GLN A 225 -1.50 -18.70 10.65
C GLN A 225 -0.69 -19.22 11.83
N PRO A 226 -1.17 -19.08 13.08
CA PRO A 226 -0.43 -19.46 14.27
C PRO A 226 -0.01 -20.93 14.24
N ILE A 227 1.10 -21.23 14.91
CA ILE A 227 1.67 -22.57 15.00
C ILE A 227 0.67 -23.48 15.70
N ARG A 228 0.33 -24.59 15.05
CA ARG A 228 -0.58 -25.60 15.61
C ARG A 228 0.16 -26.41 16.68
N ILE A 229 -0.38 -26.40 17.90
CA ILE A 229 0.20 -27.12 19.06
C ILE A 229 -0.04 -28.64 18.95
N ALA A 230 -1.14 -29.06 18.30
CA ALA A 230 -1.47 -30.46 18.06
C ALA A 230 -1.48 -30.75 16.56
N LEU A 231 -0.42 -31.39 16.07
CA LEU A 231 -0.34 -31.84 14.69
C LEU A 231 -1.06 -33.18 14.53
N SER A 232 -2.11 -33.18 13.71
CA SER A 232 -2.80 -34.41 13.32
C SER A 232 -1.98 -35.16 12.27
N GLU A 233 -2.00 -36.48 12.28
CA GLU A 233 -1.37 -37.28 11.22
C GLU A 233 -1.89 -36.92 9.82
N LYS A 234 -3.13 -36.43 9.73
CA LYS A 234 -3.73 -35.94 8.48
C LYS A 234 -3.03 -34.68 7.92
N SER A 235 -2.34 -33.90 8.75
CA SER A 235 -1.61 -32.70 8.30
C SER A 235 -0.22 -32.98 7.73
N LYS A 236 0.33 -34.19 7.94
CA LYS A 236 1.65 -34.60 7.44
C LYS A 236 1.83 -34.38 5.92
N PRO A 237 0.96 -34.91 5.04
CA PRO A 237 1.14 -34.74 3.59
C PRO A 237 0.98 -33.28 3.14
N ALA A 238 0.16 -32.49 3.84
CA ALA A 238 -0.02 -31.08 3.52
C ALA A 238 1.25 -30.27 3.82
N LEU A 239 1.92 -30.54 4.94
CA LEU A 239 3.18 -29.91 5.32
C LEU A 239 4.33 -30.28 4.37
N GLU A 240 4.41 -31.53 3.96
CA GLU A 240 5.42 -31.97 2.99
C GLU A 240 5.22 -31.36 1.61
N ARG A 241 3.97 -31.26 1.14
CA ARG A 241 3.65 -30.55 -0.10
C ARG A 241 4.01 -29.07 0.02
N PHE A 242 3.67 -28.44 1.13
CA PHE A 242 4.02 -27.04 1.38
C PHE A 242 5.53 -26.82 1.32
N LYS A 243 6.32 -27.71 1.96
CA LYS A 243 7.78 -27.66 1.91
C LYS A 243 8.28 -27.71 0.46
N LYS A 244 7.74 -28.62 -0.37
CA LYS A 244 8.14 -28.73 -1.78
C LYS A 244 7.79 -27.48 -2.59
N THR A 245 6.62 -26.89 -2.35
CA THR A 245 6.19 -25.67 -3.04
C THR A 245 7.08 -24.47 -2.71
N TYR A 246 7.53 -24.35 -1.45
CA TYR A 246 8.29 -23.20 -0.96
C TYR A 246 9.74 -23.54 -0.60
N ASP A 247 10.34 -24.48 -1.33
CA ASP A 247 11.70 -24.96 -1.03
C ASP A 247 12.76 -23.86 -1.19
N THR A 248 12.52 -22.91 -2.11
CA THR A 248 13.41 -21.78 -2.35
C THR A 248 13.38 -20.78 -1.20
N GLU A 249 12.18 -20.46 -0.71
CA GLU A 249 11.93 -19.56 0.42
C GLU A 249 12.43 -20.17 1.72
N PHE A 250 12.28 -21.49 1.86
CA PHE A 250 12.88 -22.23 2.96
C PHE A 250 14.39 -22.11 2.95
N SER A 251 15.01 -22.42 1.81
CA SER A 251 16.48 -22.35 1.66
C SER A 251 17.01 -20.94 1.93
N ALA A 252 16.25 -19.91 1.53
CA ALA A 252 16.55 -18.52 1.85
C ALA A 252 16.45 -18.26 3.37
N MET A 253 15.37 -18.69 4.04
CA MET A 253 15.21 -18.45 5.48
C MET A 253 16.21 -19.21 6.36
N ALA A 254 16.71 -20.35 5.89
CA ALA A 254 17.69 -21.16 6.60
C ALA A 254 19.11 -20.57 6.57
N ASP A 255 19.46 -19.81 5.53
CA ASP A 255 20.81 -19.28 5.30
C ASP A 255 20.78 -17.76 5.14
N PRO A 256 21.42 -17.00 6.06
CA PRO A 256 21.44 -15.53 6.01
C PRO A 256 21.91 -14.96 4.66
N GLN A 257 22.91 -15.57 4.02
CA GLN A 257 23.46 -15.07 2.75
C GLN A 257 22.46 -15.27 1.59
N LYS A 258 21.77 -16.41 1.60
CA LYS A 258 20.71 -16.69 0.63
C LYS A 258 19.49 -15.81 0.87
N LEU A 259 19.19 -15.49 2.13
CA LEU A 259 18.10 -14.56 2.45
C LEU A 259 18.35 -13.18 1.84
N GLU A 260 19.54 -12.63 2.02
CA GLU A 260 19.87 -11.29 1.50
C GLU A 260 19.73 -11.25 -0.02
N THR A 261 20.30 -12.25 -0.71
CA THR A 261 20.18 -12.38 -2.17
C THR A 261 18.72 -12.51 -2.61
N TRP A 262 17.90 -13.27 -1.87
CA TRP A 262 16.48 -13.43 -2.15
C TRP A 262 15.71 -12.12 -1.95
N LEU A 263 16.00 -11.36 -0.88
CA LEU A 263 15.38 -10.06 -0.60
C LEU A 263 15.74 -9.02 -1.65
N ASP A 264 16.99 -9.00 -2.11
CA ASP A 264 17.45 -8.16 -3.22
C ASP A 264 16.66 -8.45 -4.49
N GLN A 265 16.63 -9.71 -4.93
CA GLN A 265 15.88 -10.12 -6.11
C GLN A 265 14.40 -9.75 -6.00
N ARG A 266 13.83 -9.88 -4.81
CA ARG A 266 12.44 -9.54 -4.56
C ARG A 266 12.19 -8.04 -4.62
N PHE A 267 13.09 -7.22 -4.06
CA PHE A 267 13.04 -5.77 -4.19
C PHE A 267 13.06 -5.36 -5.66
N ASP A 268 13.99 -5.91 -6.43
CA ASP A 268 14.13 -5.61 -7.86
C ASP A 268 12.86 -5.97 -8.63
N ARG A 269 12.25 -7.13 -8.34
CA ARG A 269 10.96 -7.52 -8.95
C ARG A 269 9.83 -6.53 -8.65
N ILE A 270 9.75 -5.98 -7.44
CA ILE A 270 8.72 -4.99 -7.08
C ILE A 270 8.94 -3.70 -7.88
N VAL A 271 10.18 -3.22 -7.95
CA VAL A 271 10.53 -2.01 -8.71
C VAL A 271 10.25 -2.21 -10.20
N GLN A 272 10.64 -3.35 -10.77
CA GLN A 272 10.37 -3.69 -12.16
C GLN A 272 8.87 -3.81 -12.44
N ALA A 273 8.09 -4.45 -11.57
CA ALA A 273 6.65 -4.57 -11.73
C ALA A 273 5.96 -3.20 -11.72
N ARG A 274 6.39 -2.29 -10.83
CA ARG A 274 5.93 -0.89 -10.81
C ARG A 274 6.28 -0.17 -12.11
N GLN A 275 7.53 -0.28 -12.55
CA GLN A 275 7.97 0.34 -13.80
C GLN A 275 7.17 -0.18 -15.00
N LYS A 276 6.92 -1.49 -15.05
CA LYS A 276 6.11 -2.13 -16.08
C LYS A 276 4.68 -1.58 -16.11
N ARG A 277 4.02 -1.45 -14.95
CA ARG A 277 2.67 -0.86 -14.86
C ARG A 277 2.63 0.59 -15.33
N ILE A 278 3.66 1.38 -15.02
CA ILE A 278 3.78 2.75 -15.53
C ILE A 278 3.92 2.75 -17.06
N THR A 279 4.78 1.88 -17.61
CA THR A 279 4.95 1.79 -19.07
C THR A 279 3.70 1.29 -19.80
N ASP A 280 3.00 0.32 -19.22
CA ASP A 280 1.78 -0.24 -19.80
C ASP A 280 0.63 0.78 -19.73
N TRP A 281 0.52 1.54 -18.64
CA TRP A 281 -0.43 2.65 -18.53
C TRP A 281 -0.13 3.74 -19.58
N ASN A 282 1.13 4.16 -19.72
CA ASN A 282 1.53 5.15 -20.73
C ASN A 282 1.25 4.66 -22.16
N ARG A 283 1.45 3.36 -22.42
CA ARG A 283 1.12 2.74 -23.72
C ARG A 283 -0.38 2.77 -23.97
N ALA A 284 -1.20 2.40 -22.99
CA ALA A 284 -2.66 2.35 -23.11
C ALA A 284 -3.28 3.75 -23.36
N HIS A 285 -2.70 4.81 -22.79
CA HIS A 285 -3.21 6.18 -22.94
C HIS A 285 -2.51 6.96 -24.07
N LYS A 286 -1.66 6.30 -24.88
CA LYS A 286 -0.91 6.97 -25.95
C LYS A 286 -1.84 7.60 -26.99
N ASP A 287 -2.84 6.86 -27.44
CA ASP A 287 -3.75 7.33 -28.49
C ASP A 287 -4.66 8.45 -27.99
N GLU A 288 -5.12 8.37 -26.75
CA GLU A 288 -5.90 9.44 -26.10
C GLU A 288 -5.08 10.72 -25.97
N LYS A 289 -3.81 10.62 -25.57
CA LYS A 289 -2.90 11.78 -25.50
C LYS A 289 -2.62 12.37 -26.88
N ASN A 290 -2.44 11.54 -27.91
CA ASN A 290 -2.27 12.01 -29.28
C ASN A 290 -3.54 12.73 -29.80
N ALA A 291 -4.72 12.19 -29.52
CA ALA A 291 -5.98 12.81 -29.87
C ALA A 291 -6.17 14.16 -29.16
N ALA A 292 -5.85 14.24 -27.86
CA ALA A 292 -5.89 15.47 -27.09
C ALA A 292 -4.91 16.53 -27.64
N GLN A 293 -3.71 16.11 -28.06
CA GLN A 293 -2.72 16.99 -28.69
C GLN A 293 -3.24 17.57 -30.01
N ASN A 294 -3.77 16.72 -30.89
CA ASN A 294 -4.35 17.15 -32.17
C ASN A 294 -5.53 18.11 -31.97
N GLU A 295 -6.38 17.87 -30.96
CA GLU A 295 -7.51 18.74 -30.66
C GLU A 295 -7.06 20.09 -30.07
N ILE A 296 -5.99 20.11 -29.26
CA ILE A 296 -5.39 21.38 -28.81
C ILE A 296 -4.88 22.18 -30.00
N GLU A 297 -4.20 21.55 -30.96
CA GLU A 297 -3.70 22.22 -32.16
C GLU A 297 -4.86 22.80 -32.97
N ARG A 298 -5.92 22.01 -33.22
CA ARG A 298 -7.14 22.47 -33.90
C ARG A 298 -7.80 23.65 -33.18
N LEU A 299 -8.03 23.55 -31.88
CA LEU A 299 -8.65 24.61 -31.07
C LEU A 299 -7.77 25.87 -31.00
N SER A 300 -6.45 25.71 -30.96
CA SER A 300 -5.52 26.83 -31.00
C SER A 300 -5.53 27.53 -32.35
N ALA A 301 -5.65 26.79 -33.46
CA ALA A 301 -5.82 27.36 -34.79
C ALA A 301 -7.11 28.17 -34.90
N LEU A 302 -8.21 27.66 -34.35
CA LEU A 302 -9.51 28.37 -34.28
C LEU A 302 -9.46 29.67 -33.45
N LEU A 303 -8.61 29.74 -32.42
CA LEU A 303 -8.39 30.99 -31.67
C LEU A 303 -7.57 32.02 -32.46
N ASN A 304 -6.67 31.55 -33.32
CA ASN A 304 -5.73 32.38 -34.07
C ASN A 304 -6.29 32.86 -35.42
N THR A 305 -7.30 32.18 -35.97
CA THR A 305 -8.04 32.68 -37.13
C THR A 305 -8.74 34.00 -36.78
N LYS A 306 -8.29 35.10 -37.41
CA LYS A 306 -8.95 36.40 -37.32
C LYS A 306 -10.29 36.30 -38.04
N ASN A 307 -11.40 36.40 -37.31
CA ASN A 307 -12.74 36.41 -37.91
C ASN A 307 -12.98 37.71 -38.71
N HIS A 308 -12.69 37.67 -40.00
CA HIS A 308 -13.49 38.39 -40.99
C HIS A 308 -14.54 37.38 -41.49
N LYS A 309 -15.73 37.41 -40.87
CA LYS A 309 -16.93 36.62 -41.25
C LYS A 309 -16.91 35.13 -40.89
N VAL A 310 -17.14 34.79 -39.62
CA VAL A 310 -17.76 33.49 -39.31
C VAL A 310 -19.27 33.66 -39.42
N LYS A 311 -19.84 33.26 -40.56
CA LYS A 311 -21.23 32.82 -40.59
C LYS A 311 -21.31 31.63 -39.65
N HIS A 312 -22.19 31.68 -38.66
CA HIS A 312 -22.45 30.57 -37.76
C HIS A 312 -22.70 29.29 -38.58
N GLN A 313 -21.69 28.43 -38.68
CA GLN A 313 -21.94 27.03 -38.96
C GLN A 313 -22.50 26.44 -37.67
N PRO A 314 -23.63 25.72 -37.73
CA PRO A 314 -24.20 25.11 -36.54
C PRO A 314 -23.14 24.20 -35.93
N LEU A 315 -22.93 24.42 -34.63
CA LEU A 315 -22.21 23.55 -33.72
C LEU A 315 -22.67 22.11 -34.02
N ILE A 316 -21.82 21.33 -34.69
CA ILE A 316 -22.02 19.88 -34.78
C ILE A 316 -22.06 19.41 -33.34
N GLU A 317 -23.21 18.87 -32.95
CA GLU A 317 -23.47 18.32 -31.63
C GLU A 317 -22.25 17.50 -31.19
N PRO A 318 -21.78 17.66 -29.93
CA PRO A 318 -20.79 16.75 -29.41
C PRO A 318 -21.41 15.36 -29.49
N SER A 319 -20.77 14.51 -30.30
CA SER A 319 -21.11 13.12 -30.52
C SER A 319 -21.66 12.53 -29.23
N ARG A 320 -22.94 12.14 -29.30
CA ARG A 320 -23.63 11.24 -28.39
C ARG A 320 -22.61 10.41 -27.62
N SER A 321 -22.43 10.75 -26.35
CA SER A 321 -21.92 9.81 -25.36
C SER A 321 -22.75 8.54 -25.53
N ARG A 322 -22.10 7.51 -26.07
CA ARG A 322 -22.62 6.15 -26.02
C ARG A 322 -22.50 5.78 -24.54
N SER A 323 -23.55 6.07 -23.78
CA SER A 323 -23.76 5.48 -22.47
C SER A 323 -23.53 3.98 -22.58
N PRO A 324 -22.81 3.35 -21.63
CA PRO A 324 -22.65 1.92 -21.63
C PRO A 324 -24.05 1.29 -21.54
N THR A 325 -24.31 0.34 -22.43
CA THR A 325 -25.46 -0.55 -22.39
C THR A 325 -25.72 -1.02 -20.96
N PRO A 326 -26.96 -0.92 -20.44
CA PRO A 326 -27.32 -1.65 -19.24
C PRO A 326 -27.21 -3.14 -19.57
N PHE A 327 -26.49 -3.87 -18.74
CA PHE A 327 -26.50 -5.33 -18.71
C PHE A 327 -27.95 -5.83 -18.78
N PRO A 328 -28.29 -6.78 -19.65
CA PRO A 328 -29.55 -7.48 -19.51
C PRO A 328 -29.49 -8.31 -18.22
N ALA A 329 -30.45 -8.04 -17.34
CA ALA A 329 -30.71 -8.84 -16.15
C ALA A 329 -30.87 -10.31 -16.54
N SER A 330 -30.03 -11.16 -15.95
CA SER A 330 -30.19 -12.61 -16.04
C SER A 330 -31.39 -13.01 -15.17
N ASN A 331 -32.49 -13.42 -15.81
CA ASN A 331 -33.59 -14.06 -15.10
C ASN A 331 -33.17 -15.49 -14.67
N PRO A 332 -33.70 -16.00 -13.55
CA PRO A 332 -33.20 -17.20 -12.90
C PRO A 332 -33.79 -18.48 -13.51
N GLN A 333 -33.13 -19.60 -13.22
CA GLN A 333 -33.50 -21.00 -13.52
C GLN A 333 -33.10 -21.52 -14.91
N THR A 334 -31.96 -22.21 -14.99
CA THR A 334 -31.99 -23.68 -15.20
C THR A 334 -30.71 -24.31 -14.65
N ARG A 335 -30.88 -25.43 -13.94
CA ARG A 335 -29.80 -26.31 -13.45
C ARG A 335 -28.94 -26.79 -14.62
N HIS A 336 -27.64 -26.99 -14.40
CA HIS A 336 -26.99 -28.32 -14.41
C HIS A 336 -25.46 -28.18 -14.24
N SER A 337 -24.92 -29.11 -13.47
CA SER A 337 -23.55 -29.29 -13.01
C SER A 337 -22.56 -29.61 -14.14
N ILE A 338 -21.26 -29.32 -13.93
CA ILE A 338 -20.16 -30.31 -13.82
C ILE A 338 -18.78 -29.62 -13.81
N ALA A 339 -18.01 -29.99 -12.79
CA ALA A 339 -16.56 -30.15 -12.62
C ALA A 339 -15.54 -29.44 -13.54
N GLY A 340 -14.48 -28.94 -12.88
CA GLY A 340 -13.13 -29.41 -13.20
C GLY A 340 -12.06 -28.36 -13.47
N SER A 341 -11.22 -28.12 -12.44
CA SER A 341 -9.84 -27.62 -12.50
C SER A 341 -9.58 -26.09 -12.45
N PRO A 342 -8.67 -25.63 -11.55
CA PRO A 342 -8.30 -24.23 -11.38
C PRO A 342 -7.07 -23.82 -12.22
N SER A 343 -7.02 -22.54 -12.60
CA SER A 343 -5.85 -21.86 -13.18
C SER A 343 -5.25 -20.90 -12.15
N PRO A 344 -3.91 -20.75 -12.06
CA PRO A 344 -3.24 -20.17 -10.89
C PRO A 344 -2.93 -18.68 -11.07
N PHE A 345 -3.19 -17.87 -10.04
CA PHE A 345 -2.48 -16.63 -9.74
C PHE A 345 -2.42 -16.41 -8.24
#